data_AF-A0A3Q8UYR3-F1
#
_entry.id   AF-A0A3Q8UYR3-F1
#
_cell.length_a   1.000
_cell.length_b   1.000
_cell.length_c   1.000
_cell.angle_alpha   90.00
_cell.angle_beta   90.00
_cell.angle_gamma   90.00
#
_symmetry.space_group_name_H-M   'P 1'
#
loop_
_entity.id
_entity.type
_entity.pdbx_description
1 polymer ?
#
loop_
_entity_poly.entity_id
_entity_poly.type
_entity_poly.pdbx_seq_one_letter_code
_entity_poly.pdbx_strand_id
1 'polypeptide(L)'
;MTVRELLARIDSRELAEWAAYERYAGPVDDSYLAGVLAALHEQVQTLNRMQGAAHFTDRKHRKNPAPEPKHYPRPHELYRRDDSSDEEDDDN
;
A
#
# COMPACT_ATOMS: atom_id res chain seq x y z
N MET A 1 -14.59 -8.24 25.82
CA MET A 1 -15.89 -8.25 25.14
C MET A 1 -15.73 -9.08 23.88
N THR A 2 -16.42 -10.20 23.79
CA THR A 2 -16.33 -11.08 22.62
C THR A 2 -17.24 -10.59 21.49
N VAL A 3 -16.96 -10.98 20.24
CA VAL A 3 -17.81 -10.65 19.08
C VAL A 3 -19.27 -11.08 19.33
N ARG A 4 -19.48 -12.23 19.98
CA ARG A 4 -20.81 -12.73 20.33
C ARG A 4 -21.55 -11.84 21.34
N GLU A 5 -20.85 -11.34 22.36
CA GLU A 5 -21.43 -10.41 23.35
C GLU A 5 -21.74 -9.04 22.73
N LEU A 6 -20.95 -8.61 21.74
CA LEU A 6 -21.17 -7.37 21.01
C LEU A 6 -22.40 -7.47 20.10
N LEU A 7 -22.48 -8.56 19.31
CA LEU A 7 -23.63 -8.82 18.43
C LEU A 7 -24.94 -9.05 19.20
N ALA A 8 -24.86 -9.57 20.43
CA ALA A 8 -26.03 -9.73 21.30
C ALA A 8 -26.53 -8.41 21.92
N ARG A 9 -25.72 -7.35 21.88
CA ARG A 9 -26.04 -6.03 22.48
C ARG A 9 -26.34 -4.96 21.45
N ILE A 10 -25.81 -5.09 20.24
CA ILE A 10 -26.00 -4.11 19.17
C ILE A 10 -27.38 -4.30 18.53
N ASP A 11 -28.13 -3.23 18.36
CA ASP A 11 -29.39 -3.28 17.60
C ASP A 11 -29.08 -3.27 16.09
N SER A 12 -29.97 -3.87 15.30
CA SER A 12 -29.97 -3.85 13.84
C SER A 12 -29.83 -2.43 13.26
N ARG A 13 -30.44 -1.44 13.92
CA ARG A 13 -30.31 -0.03 13.57
C ARG A 13 -28.89 0.47 13.79
N GLU A 14 -28.31 0.21 14.95
CA GLU A 14 -26.93 0.63 15.27
C GLU A 14 -25.93 -0.03 14.30
N LEU A 15 -26.13 -1.32 13.99
CA LEU A 15 -25.30 -2.01 13.01
C LEU A 15 -25.39 -1.36 11.62
N ALA A 16 -26.59 -0.96 11.18
CA ALA A 16 -26.79 -0.27 9.91
C ALA A 16 -26.16 1.13 9.90
N GLU A 17 -26.24 1.87 11.00
CA GLU A 17 -25.58 3.16 11.17
C GLU A 17 -24.04 3.03 11.12
N TRP A 18 -23.48 2.00 11.77
CA TRP A 18 -22.05 1.69 11.68
C TRP A 18 -21.61 1.29 10.27
N ALA A 19 -22.39 0.46 9.57
CA ALA A 19 -22.09 0.08 8.19
C ALA A 19 -22.16 1.28 7.23
N ALA A 20 -23.10 2.21 7.45
CA ALA A 20 -23.18 3.46 6.70
C ALA A 20 -22.00 4.39 6.99
N TYR A 21 -21.60 4.49 8.27
CA TYR A 21 -20.43 5.24 8.67
C TYR A 21 -19.14 4.68 8.04
N GLU A 22 -18.93 3.37 8.08
CA GLU A 22 -17.75 2.71 7.50
C GLU A 22 -17.67 2.92 5.98
N ARG A 23 -18.79 2.89 5.26
CA ARG A 23 -18.81 3.21 3.81
C ARG A 23 -18.43 4.66 3.52
N TYR A 24 -18.78 5.59 4.41
CA TYR A 24 -18.50 7.01 4.25
C TYR A 24 -17.08 7.38 4.69
N ALA A 25 -16.66 6.92 5.87
CA ALA A 25 -15.40 7.27 6.51
C ALA A 25 -14.24 6.32 6.13
N GLY A 26 -14.55 5.14 5.61
CA GLY A 26 -13.61 4.04 5.40
C GLY A 26 -13.57 3.05 6.57
N PRO A 27 -12.89 1.90 6.37
CA PRO A 27 -12.70 0.92 7.43
C PRO A 27 -11.94 1.50 8.62
N VAL A 28 -12.32 1.11 9.84
CA VAL A 28 -11.63 1.48 11.08
C VAL A 28 -10.42 0.55 11.26
N ASP A 29 -9.48 0.63 10.35
CA ASP A 29 -8.26 -0.18 10.37
C ASP A 29 -7.03 0.65 10.00
N ASP A 30 -5.87 0.00 10.05
CA ASP A 30 -4.60 0.64 9.72
C ASP A 30 -4.38 0.75 8.20
N SER A 31 -5.37 0.45 7.35
CA SER A 31 -5.21 0.46 5.89
C SER A 31 -4.94 1.86 5.36
N TYR A 32 -5.55 2.88 5.95
CA TYR A 32 -5.27 4.28 5.64
C TYR A 32 -3.80 4.61 5.95
N LEU A 33 -3.34 4.28 7.16
CA LEU A 33 -1.97 4.54 7.60
C LEU A 33 -0.95 3.78 6.73
N ALA A 34 -1.20 2.52 6.43
CA ALA A 34 -0.38 1.70 5.55
C ALA A 34 -0.31 2.29 4.13
N GLY A 35 -1.43 2.77 3.58
CA GLY A 35 -1.48 3.45 2.29
C GLY A 35 -0.65 4.74 2.27
N VAL A 36 -0.79 5.57 3.32
CA VAL A 36 -0.02 6.82 3.47
C VAL A 36 1.48 6.54 3.59
N LEU A 37 1.87 5.55 4.39
CA LEU A 37 3.28 5.15 4.54
C LEU A 37 3.89 4.66 3.23
N ALA A 38 3.14 3.87 2.46
CA ALA A 38 3.59 3.38 1.17
C ALA A 38 3.77 4.54 0.16
N ALA A 39 2.87 5.51 0.13
CA ALA A 39 2.99 6.71 -0.69
C ALA A 39 4.19 7.59 -0.27
N LEU A 40 4.41 7.77 1.03
CA LEU A 40 5.58 8.50 1.55
C LEU A 40 6.89 7.80 1.16
N HIS A 41 6.93 6.47 1.23
CA HIS A 41 8.10 5.70 0.84
C HIS A 41 8.46 5.90 -0.64
N GLU A 42 7.47 5.89 -1.53
CA GLU A 42 7.65 6.17 -2.97
C GLU A 42 8.10 7.61 -3.24
N GLN A 43 7.55 8.59 -2.51
CA GLN A 43 7.99 9.97 -2.58
C GLN A 43 9.45 10.12 -2.14
N VAL A 44 9.85 9.46 -1.05
CA VAL A 44 11.24 9.47 -0.57
C VAL A 44 12.18 8.82 -1.59
N GLN A 45 11.80 7.71 -2.22
CA GLN A 45 12.60 7.12 -3.30
C GLN A 45 12.78 8.09 -4.47
N THR A 46 11.71 8.78 -4.86
CA THR A 46 11.74 9.75 -5.95
C THR A 46 12.63 10.94 -5.61
N LEU A 47 12.49 11.48 -4.40
CA LEU A 47 13.34 12.56 -3.89
C LEU A 47 14.82 12.15 -3.84
N ASN A 48 15.13 10.96 -3.35
CA ASN A 48 16.50 10.44 -3.29
C ASN A 48 17.10 10.30 -4.70
N ARG A 49 16.33 9.80 -5.66
CA ARG A 49 16.77 9.71 -7.07
C ARG A 49 17.01 11.10 -7.66
N MET A 50 16.09 12.04 -7.46
CA MET A 50 16.23 13.42 -7.95
C MET A 50 17.42 14.14 -7.32
N GLN A 51 17.61 14.03 -6.01
CA GLN A 51 18.73 14.64 -5.30
C GLN A 51 20.08 14.08 -5.75
N GLY A 52 20.19 12.75 -5.85
CA GLY A 52 21.42 12.15 -6.36
C GLY A 52 21.65 12.45 -7.85
N ALA A 53 20.59 12.65 -8.65
CA ALA A 53 20.70 13.06 -10.05
C ALA A 53 21.11 14.54 -10.18
N ALA A 54 20.65 15.40 -9.26
CA ALA A 54 20.94 16.82 -9.25
C ALA A 54 22.39 17.11 -8.88
N HIS A 55 22.98 16.41 -7.90
CA HIS A 55 24.36 16.65 -7.48
C HIS A 55 24.96 15.46 -6.73
N PHE A 56 25.74 14.60 -7.38
CA PHE A 56 26.99 14.02 -6.83
C PHE A 56 27.58 13.07 -7.89
N THR A 57 28.40 13.62 -8.78
CA THR A 57 29.54 12.82 -9.19
C THR A 57 30.43 12.71 -7.96
N ASP A 58 30.64 11.49 -7.46
CA ASP A 58 31.69 11.27 -6.45
C ASP A 58 33.03 11.80 -7.01
N ARG A 59 34.09 11.92 -6.19
CA ARG A 59 35.44 12.33 -6.63
C ARG A 59 35.99 11.48 -7.80
N LYS A 60 35.33 10.36 -8.10
CA LYS A 60 35.57 9.41 -9.20
C LYS A 60 34.57 9.50 -10.37
N HIS A 61 33.73 10.54 -10.44
CA HIS A 61 32.73 10.74 -11.49
C HIS A 61 31.73 9.59 -11.70
N ARG A 62 31.46 8.80 -10.67
CA ARG A 62 30.43 7.75 -10.76
C ARG A 62 29.04 8.38 -10.85
N LYS A 63 28.26 7.94 -11.84
CA LYS A 63 26.84 8.27 -11.97
C LYS A 63 26.10 7.80 -10.72
N ASN A 64 25.15 8.61 -10.26
CA ASN A 64 24.34 8.40 -9.07
C ASN A 64 23.89 6.93 -8.93
N PRO A 65 24.26 6.22 -7.85
CA PRO A 65 23.90 4.83 -7.63
C PRO A 65 22.45 4.65 -7.13
N ALA A 66 21.66 5.72 -7.00
CA ALA A 66 20.29 5.62 -6.50
C ALA A 66 19.44 4.71 -7.42
N PRO A 67 18.83 3.65 -6.87
CA PRO A 67 17.99 2.74 -7.65
C PRO A 67 16.74 3.48 -8.17
N GLU A 68 16.13 2.90 -9.20
CA GLU A 68 14.86 3.41 -9.70
C GLU A 68 13.76 3.25 -8.64
N PRO A 69 12.88 4.26 -8.46
CA PRO A 69 11.74 4.13 -7.57
C PRO A 69 10.87 2.95 -8.01
N LYS A 70 10.47 2.14 -7.04
CA LYS A 70 9.59 0.99 -7.22
C LYS A 70 8.33 1.19 -6.42
N HIS A 71 7.21 0.82 -7.03
CA HIS A 71 5.92 0.76 -6.37
C HIS A 71 5.99 -0.14 -5.13
N TYR A 72 5.48 0.37 -4.01
CA TYR A 72 5.34 -0.42 -2.80
C TYR A 72 3.91 -0.98 -2.74
N PRO A 73 3.74 -2.32 -2.65
CA PRO A 73 2.43 -2.94 -2.73
C PRO A 73 1.50 -2.39 -1.64
N ARG A 74 0.31 -1.97 -2.04
CA ARG A 74 -0.75 -1.54 -1.11
C ARG A 74 -1.36 -2.76 -0.43
N PRO A 75 -1.96 -2.60 0.77
CA PRO A 75 -2.56 -3.73 1.48
C PRO A 75 -3.58 -4.55 0.66
N HIS A 76 -4.35 -3.88 -0.21
CA HIS A 76 -5.32 -4.54 -1.09
C HIS A 76 -4.69 -5.23 -2.31
N GLU A 77 -3.44 -4.92 -2.64
CA GLU A 77 -2.70 -5.53 -3.75
C GLU A 77 -1.99 -6.82 -3.32
N LEU A 78 -1.71 -7.00 -2.01
CA LEU A 78 -1.06 -8.19 -1.47
C LEU A 78 -1.84 -9.50 -1.69
N TYR A 79 -3.15 -9.40 -1.84
CA TYR A 79 -4.05 -10.54 -2.05
C TYR A 79 -4.61 -10.61 -3.46
N ARG A 80 -4.13 -9.76 -4.37
CA ARG A 80 -4.52 -9.83 -5.78
C ARG A 80 -3.94 -11.13 -6.33
N ARG A 81 -4.80 -11.99 -6.87
CA ARG A 81 -4.37 -13.21 -7.57
C ARG A 81 -3.46 -12.76 -8.71
N ASP A 82 -2.25 -13.30 -8.77
CA ASP A 82 -1.33 -13.04 -9.86
C ASP A 82 -1.93 -13.71 -11.11
N ASP A 83 -2.57 -12.90 -11.97
CA ASP A 83 -3.04 -13.33 -13.30
C ASP A 83 -1.84 -13.58 -14.26
N SER A 84 -0.60 -13.49 -13.76
CA SER A 84 0.66 -13.61 -14.49
C SER A 84 1.27 -15.02 -14.50
N SER A 85 0.58 -16.02 -13.95
CA SER A 85 1.08 -17.41 -13.86
C SER A 85 0.69 -18.32 -15.04
N ASP A 86 0.08 -17.77 -16.11
CA ASP A 86 -0.40 -18.53 -17.28
C ASP A 86 0.50 -18.38 -18.55
N GLU A 87 1.72 -17.84 -18.46
CA GLU A 87 2.63 -17.68 -19.62
C GLU A 87 3.95 -18.46 -19.52
N GLU A 88 3.97 -19.64 -18.88
CA GLU A 88 5.09 -20.60 -18.99
C GLU A 88 4.55 -21.98 -19.37
N ASP A 89 4.60 -22.31 -20.67
CA ASP A 89 4.78 -23.64 -21.28
C ASP A 89 4.03 -23.77 -22.62
N ASP A 90 4.50 -23.11 -23.68
CA ASP A 90 4.14 -23.52 -25.05
C ASP A 90 5.24 -23.10 -26.06
N ASP A 91 6.43 -23.68 -25.92
CA ASP A 91 7.43 -23.75 -26.99
C ASP A 91 7.88 -25.23 -27.13
N ASN A 92 7.30 -25.91 -28.13
CA ASN A 92 7.65 -27.25 -28.60
C ASN A 92 8.19 -27.18 -30.03
#